data_AF-A0A7V6P120-F1
#
_entry.id   AF-A0A7V6P120-F1
#
_cell.length_a   1.000
_cell.length_b   1.000
_cell.length_c   1.000
_cell.angle_alpha   90.00
_cell.angle_beta   90.00
_cell.angle_gamma   90.00
#
_symmetry.space_group_name_H-M   'P 1'
#
loop_
_entity.id
_entity.type
_entity.pdbx_description
1 polymer ?
#
loop_
_entity_poly.entity_id
_entity_poly.type
_entity_poly.pdbx_seq_one_letter_code
_entity_poly.pdbx_strand_id
1 'polypeptide(L)'
;MILQKRNLKEMSTGDILDYSIELYRRNLKKLCVLSFIFVLPFSIIYTMAGGYIYNQFVSSTMIADPEEVLLLPYKYIAYYMLSLGIGALNLVYGILLRPVMEAAVVTAVYDDITEKQSVNIKELIKNSFRLFPRLLGNRALSYLIVSAISFVGLIVFYIFLFAFIFGFMAATISTPGSEPNAFVLFALIMILTILGIALLLVIVYFSLRFGFGVQSIIIEKKKAIDALTRSWEVTKKSFLKLMIPYLMGMALFFFFPVILATGVQALSFFNMSLFTVLNTVVQLLNSVLNPYIVILMTLIFINQKIRNEGFDLEVKIDRLLENEEQTLC
;
A
#
# COMPACT_ATOMS: atom_id res chain seq x y z
N MET A 1 10.84 -16.00 -28.77
CA MET A 1 11.19 -14.56 -28.87
C MET A 1 12.10 -14.26 -27.70
N ILE A 2 13.31 -13.79 -28.00
CA ILE A 2 14.52 -13.95 -27.20
C ILE A 2 14.51 -13.01 -25.99
N LEU A 3 14.40 -13.57 -24.78
CA LEU A 3 14.44 -12.83 -23.51
C LEU A 3 15.89 -12.40 -23.23
N GLN A 4 16.20 -11.17 -23.59
CA GLN A 4 17.52 -10.57 -23.44
C GLN A 4 17.85 -10.41 -21.95
N LYS A 5 18.81 -11.22 -21.47
CA LYS A 5 19.58 -10.99 -20.24
C LYS A 5 20.03 -9.53 -20.18
N ARG A 6 19.26 -8.66 -19.53
CA ARG A 6 19.66 -7.27 -19.30
C ARG A 6 20.76 -7.27 -18.25
N ASN A 7 21.98 -6.93 -18.66
CA ASN A 7 23.03 -6.51 -17.73
C ASN A 7 22.46 -5.40 -16.84
N LEU A 8 22.73 -5.47 -15.53
CA LEU A 8 22.40 -4.43 -14.57
C LEU A 8 22.94 -3.09 -15.10
N LYS A 9 22.05 -2.27 -15.64
CA LYS A 9 22.34 -0.95 -16.22
C LYS A 9 21.24 -0.01 -15.75
N GLU A 10 21.53 1.28 -15.70
CA GLU A 10 20.55 2.31 -15.38
C GLU A 10 19.28 2.17 -16.23
N MET A 11 18.14 2.11 -15.55
CA MET A 11 16.82 1.91 -16.16
C MET A 11 16.05 3.24 -16.20
N SER A 12 15.36 3.51 -17.31
CA SER A 12 14.39 4.58 -17.39
C SER A 12 13.11 4.23 -16.61
N THR A 13 12.23 5.21 -16.39
CA THR A 13 10.93 5.00 -15.73
C THR A 13 10.11 3.90 -16.40
N GLY A 14 10.03 3.90 -17.74
CA GLY A 14 9.29 2.89 -18.50
C GLY A 14 9.91 1.50 -18.36
N ASP A 15 11.25 1.43 -18.44
CA ASP A 15 11.99 0.18 -18.26
C ASP A 15 11.74 -0.47 -16.88
N ILE A 16 11.65 0.35 -15.83
CA ILE A 16 11.35 -0.14 -14.47
C ILE A 16 9.95 -0.76 -14.41
N LEU A 17 8.96 -0.11 -15.01
CA LEU A 17 7.58 -0.62 -15.04
C LEU A 17 7.49 -1.92 -15.86
N ASP A 18 8.01 -1.92 -17.08
CA ASP A 18 7.97 -3.10 -17.95
C ASP A 18 8.67 -4.29 -17.30
N TYR A 19 9.85 -4.04 -16.72
CA TYR A 19 10.62 -5.08 -16.04
C TYR A 19 9.93 -5.55 -14.74
N SER A 20 9.23 -4.68 -14.02
CA SER A 20 8.45 -5.08 -12.84
C SER A 20 7.33 -6.05 -13.21
N ILE A 21 6.66 -5.83 -14.35
CA ILE A 21 5.60 -6.70 -14.87
C ILE A 21 6.19 -8.03 -15.36
N GLU A 22 7.35 -7.98 -16.04
CA GLU A 22 8.06 -9.17 -16.48
C GLU A 22 8.47 -10.06 -15.30
N LEU A 23 9.07 -9.48 -14.26
CA LEU A 23 9.45 -10.20 -13.03
C LEU A 23 8.23 -10.78 -12.30
N TYR A 24 7.13 -10.04 -12.26
CA TYR A 24 5.88 -10.53 -11.69
C TYR A 24 5.37 -11.75 -12.45
N ARG A 25 5.36 -11.71 -13.79
CA ARG A 25 4.93 -12.84 -14.64
C ARG A 25 5.87 -14.05 -14.50
N ARG A 26 7.18 -13.82 -14.48
CA ARG A 26 8.20 -14.87 -14.33
C ARG A 26 8.06 -15.61 -13.00
N ASN A 27 7.75 -14.88 -11.93
CA ASN A 27 7.63 -15.42 -10.57
C ASN A 27 6.18 -15.67 -10.13
N LEU A 28 5.21 -15.61 -11.05
CA LEU A 28 3.78 -15.62 -10.73
C LEU A 28 3.39 -16.76 -9.78
N LYS A 29 3.89 -17.97 -10.02
CA LYS A 29 3.61 -19.13 -9.17
C LYS A 29 4.10 -18.94 -7.72
N LYS A 30 5.34 -18.48 -7.54
CA LYS A 30 5.92 -18.23 -6.21
C LYS A 30 5.17 -17.10 -5.49
N LEU A 31 4.91 -16.01 -6.20
CA LEU A 31 4.21 -14.84 -5.67
C LEU A 31 2.77 -15.17 -5.28
N CYS A 32 2.05 -15.91 -6.12
CA CYS A 32 0.70 -16.39 -5.80
C CYS A 32 0.70 -17.25 -4.54
N VAL A 33 1.61 -18.22 -4.41
CA VAL A 33 1.68 -19.05 -3.20
C VAL A 33 1.97 -18.21 -1.96
N LEU A 34 2.88 -17.22 -2.03
CA LEU A 34 3.12 -16.29 -0.94
C LEU A 34 1.86 -15.48 -0.59
N SER A 35 1.13 -14.95 -1.58
CA SER A 35 -0.14 -14.26 -1.36
C SER A 35 -1.21 -15.19 -0.76
N PHE A 36 -1.30 -16.45 -1.20
CA PHE A 36 -2.23 -17.43 -0.65
C PHE A 36 -1.94 -17.78 0.80
N ILE A 37 -0.67 -17.82 1.20
CA ILE A 37 -0.28 -18.15 2.58
C ILE A 37 -0.50 -16.96 3.52
N PHE A 38 -0.08 -15.75 3.12
CA PHE A 38 -0.05 -14.61 4.03
C PHE A 38 -1.29 -13.71 3.92
N VAL A 39 -1.78 -13.44 2.71
CA VAL A 39 -2.79 -12.41 2.47
C VAL A 39 -4.19 -13.00 2.48
N LEU A 40 -4.38 -14.15 1.83
CA LEU A 40 -5.70 -14.70 1.57
C LEU A 40 -6.50 -15.05 2.85
N PRO A 41 -5.94 -15.74 3.86
CA PRO A 41 -6.70 -16.07 5.06
C PRO A 41 -7.14 -14.80 5.81
N PHE A 42 -6.24 -13.82 5.88
CA PHE A 42 -6.52 -12.53 6.50
C PHE A 42 -7.59 -11.74 5.74
N SER A 43 -7.47 -11.68 4.41
CA SER A 43 -8.38 -10.94 3.53
C SER A 43 -9.81 -11.49 3.62
N ILE A 44 -9.98 -12.81 3.67
CA ILE A 44 -11.30 -13.44 3.85
C ILE A 44 -11.90 -13.02 5.20
N ILE A 45 -11.16 -13.14 6.29
CA ILE A 45 -11.65 -12.76 7.64
C ILE A 45 -12.00 -11.27 7.67
N TYR A 46 -11.11 -10.42 7.18
CA TYR A 46 -11.28 -8.96 7.16
C TYR A 46 -12.51 -8.54 6.34
N THR A 47 -12.68 -9.11 5.14
CA THR A 47 -13.79 -8.77 4.24
C THR A 47 -15.13 -9.31 4.74
N MET A 48 -15.16 -10.54 5.27
CA MET A 48 -16.38 -11.10 5.86
C MET A 48 -16.82 -10.33 7.10
N ALA A 49 -15.89 -10.02 8.01
CA ALA A 49 -16.19 -9.23 9.20
C ALA A 49 -16.68 -7.81 8.83
N GLY A 50 -15.99 -7.15 7.89
CA GLY A 50 -16.36 -5.82 7.41
C GLY A 50 -17.72 -5.80 6.71
N GLY A 51 -17.98 -6.78 5.84
CA GLY A 51 -19.26 -6.93 5.15
C GLY A 51 -20.42 -7.19 6.12
N TYR A 52 -20.21 -8.04 7.12
CA TYR A 52 -21.20 -8.30 8.16
C TYR A 52 -21.53 -7.04 8.97
N ILE A 53 -20.52 -6.30 9.44
CA ILE A 53 -20.71 -5.07 10.23
C ILE A 53 -21.43 -3.99 9.41
N TYR A 54 -21.05 -3.84 8.15
CA TYR A 54 -21.71 -2.92 7.23
C TYR A 54 -23.19 -3.30 7.00
N ASN A 55 -23.47 -4.59 6.75
CA ASN A 55 -24.84 -5.05 6.53
C ASN A 55 -25.73 -4.88 7.78
N GLN A 56 -25.21 -5.19 8.96
CA GLN A 56 -25.90 -4.95 10.23
C GLN A 56 -26.21 -3.46 10.42
N PHE A 57 -25.26 -2.58 10.12
CA PHE A 57 -25.49 -1.14 10.18
C PHE A 57 -26.58 -0.68 9.21
N VAL A 58 -26.51 -1.05 7.93
CA VAL A 58 -27.51 -0.67 6.92
C VAL A 58 -28.92 -1.21 7.26
N SER A 59 -29.03 -2.49 7.63
CA SER A 59 -30.32 -3.07 8.01
C SER A 59 -30.92 -2.41 9.25
N SER A 60 -30.09 -2.08 10.24
CA SER A 60 -30.53 -1.40 11.46
C SER A 60 -30.93 0.08 11.26
N THR A 61 -30.57 0.70 10.13
CA THR A 61 -30.80 2.13 9.86
C THR A 61 -31.88 2.39 8.83
N MET A 62 -32.16 1.44 7.93
CA MET A 62 -33.19 1.57 6.91
C MET A 62 -34.62 1.29 7.41
N ILE A 63 -34.76 0.63 8.57
CA ILE A 63 -36.05 0.25 9.18
C ILE A 63 -36.23 1.05 10.48
N ALA A 64 -36.20 2.38 10.42
CA ALA A 64 -36.38 3.19 11.62
C ALA A 64 -37.86 3.56 11.81
N ASP A 65 -38.52 2.88 12.74
CA ASP A 65 -39.76 3.38 13.35
C ASP A 65 -39.49 4.73 14.06
N PRO A 66 -40.49 5.62 14.23
CA PRO A 66 -40.31 6.94 14.84
C PRO A 66 -39.64 6.91 16.23
N GLU A 67 -39.84 5.84 17.00
CA GLU A 67 -39.20 5.64 18.31
C GLU A 67 -37.70 5.25 18.21
N GLU A 68 -37.28 4.58 17.12
CA GLU A 68 -35.88 4.18 16.93
C GLU A 68 -34.97 5.33 16.47
N VAL A 69 -35.54 6.46 16.06
CA VAL A 69 -34.79 7.66 15.67
C VAL A 69 -33.89 8.15 16.80
N LEU A 70 -34.35 8.04 18.05
CA LEU A 70 -33.58 8.41 19.24
C LEU A 70 -32.38 7.47 19.49
N LEU A 71 -32.41 6.25 18.94
CA LEU A 71 -31.36 5.24 19.08
C LEU A 71 -30.30 5.31 17.99
N LEU A 72 -30.55 6.04 16.90
CA LEU A 72 -29.60 6.21 15.79
C LEU A 72 -28.19 6.62 16.25
N PRO A 73 -28.01 7.62 17.14
CA PRO A 73 -26.67 8.00 17.61
C PRO A 73 -25.89 6.82 18.21
N TYR A 74 -26.55 5.96 19.00
CA TYR A 74 -25.92 4.77 19.59
C TYR A 74 -25.58 3.71 18.53
N LYS A 75 -26.44 3.52 17.51
CA LYS A 75 -26.17 2.62 16.37
C LYS A 75 -24.94 3.08 15.58
N TYR A 76 -24.79 4.38 15.33
CA TYR A 76 -23.60 4.96 14.70
C TYR A 76 -22.35 4.73 15.56
N ILE A 77 -22.41 5.02 16.87
CA ILE A 77 -21.28 4.79 17.79
C ILE A 77 -20.87 3.32 17.76
N ALA A 78 -21.82 2.38 17.87
CA ALA A 78 -21.54 0.95 17.82
C ALA A 78 -20.88 0.54 16.49
N TYR A 79 -21.38 1.02 15.35
CA TYR A 79 -20.78 0.76 14.04
C TYR A 79 -19.35 1.28 13.95
N TYR A 80 -19.08 2.51 14.40
CA TYR A 80 -17.73 3.07 14.38
C TYR A 80 -16.79 2.33 15.34
N MET A 81 -17.24 1.93 16.53
CA MET A 81 -16.44 1.12 17.46
C MET A 81 -16.07 -0.24 16.88
N LEU A 82 -17.03 -0.93 16.25
CA LEU A 82 -16.79 -2.20 15.57
C LEU A 82 -15.84 -2.03 14.37
N SER A 83 -16.01 -0.96 13.60
CA SER A 83 -15.14 -0.63 12.47
C SER A 83 -13.71 -0.32 12.93
N LEU A 84 -13.54 0.34 14.09
CA LEU A 84 -12.23 0.55 14.72
C LEU A 84 -11.59 -0.79 15.12
N GLY A 85 -12.36 -1.74 15.64
CA GLY A 85 -11.88 -3.09 15.96
C GLY A 85 -11.36 -3.84 14.74
N ILE A 86 -12.09 -3.80 13.62
CA ILE A 86 -11.63 -4.33 12.32
C ILE A 86 -10.35 -3.61 11.85
N GLY A 87 -10.31 -2.28 11.98
CA GLY A 87 -9.14 -1.47 11.66
C GLY A 87 -7.91 -1.89 12.47
N ALA A 88 -8.08 -2.14 13.77
CA ALA A 88 -7.01 -2.63 14.65
C ALA A 88 -6.50 -4.01 14.20
N LEU A 89 -7.40 -4.91 13.80
CA LEU A 89 -7.03 -6.22 13.26
C LEU A 89 -6.19 -6.10 11.97
N ASN A 90 -6.51 -5.13 11.10
CA ASN A 90 -5.70 -4.82 9.91
C ASN A 90 -4.34 -4.20 10.26
N LEU A 91 -4.28 -3.36 11.29
CA LEU A 91 -3.00 -2.83 11.78
C LEU A 91 -2.10 -3.96 12.30
N VAL A 92 -2.66 -4.89 13.09
CA VAL A 92 -1.93 -6.06 13.60
C VAL A 92 -1.38 -6.90 12.45
N TYR A 93 -2.19 -7.19 11.43
CA TYR A 93 -1.73 -7.88 10.23
C TYR A 93 -0.64 -7.11 9.47
N GLY A 94 -0.83 -5.80 9.28
CA GLY A 94 0.09 -4.91 8.57
C GLY A 94 1.46 -4.77 9.24
N ILE A 95 1.51 -4.94 10.57
CA ILE A 95 2.73 -4.88 11.38
C ILE A 95 3.41 -6.25 11.48
N LEU A 96 2.65 -7.32 11.68
CA LEU A 96 3.21 -8.65 11.94
C LEU A 96 3.47 -9.44 10.64
N LEU A 97 2.42 -9.72 9.87
CA LEU A 97 2.50 -10.70 8.78
C LEU A 97 2.91 -10.06 7.46
N ARG A 98 2.42 -8.85 7.17
CA ARG A 98 2.69 -8.17 5.90
C ARG A 98 4.19 -7.95 5.63
N PRO A 99 5.04 -7.51 6.59
CA PRO A 99 6.46 -7.31 6.34
C PRO A 99 7.22 -8.60 6.04
N VAL A 100 6.76 -9.74 6.59
CA VAL A 100 7.36 -11.06 6.32
C VAL A 100 7.09 -11.48 4.89
N MET A 101 5.87 -11.26 4.40
CA MET A 101 5.51 -11.49 3.01
C MET A 101 6.30 -10.57 2.07
N GLU A 102 6.34 -9.26 2.37
CA GLU A 102 7.14 -8.29 1.61
C GLU A 102 8.60 -8.72 1.55
N ALA A 103 9.16 -9.20 2.67
CA ALA A 103 10.52 -9.69 2.72
C ALA A 103 10.75 -10.94 1.85
N ALA A 104 9.83 -11.91 1.89
CA ALA A 104 9.93 -13.10 1.06
C ALA A 104 9.87 -12.75 -0.44
N VAL A 105 9.04 -11.77 -0.82
CA VAL A 105 8.95 -11.27 -2.20
C VAL A 105 10.24 -10.55 -2.60
N VAL A 106 10.76 -9.65 -1.77
CA VAL A 106 12.04 -8.95 -2.05
C VAL A 106 13.17 -9.96 -2.25
N THR A 107 13.30 -10.96 -1.37
CA THR A 107 14.34 -12.00 -1.50
C THR A 107 14.16 -12.81 -2.79
N ALA A 108 12.93 -13.28 -3.08
CA ALA A 108 12.67 -14.05 -4.29
C ALA A 108 13.03 -13.28 -5.57
N VAL A 109 12.75 -11.98 -5.61
CA VAL A 109 13.03 -11.11 -6.75
C VAL A 109 14.51 -10.77 -6.82
N TYR A 110 15.15 -10.50 -5.68
CA TYR A 110 16.56 -10.18 -5.61
C TYR A 110 17.43 -11.36 -6.07
N ASP A 111 17.10 -12.58 -5.65
CA ASP A 111 17.81 -13.80 -6.08
C ASP A 111 17.64 -14.03 -7.59
N ASP A 112 16.44 -13.77 -8.11
CA ASP A 112 16.12 -13.89 -9.54
C ASP A 112 16.79 -12.81 -10.43
N ILE A 113 17.09 -11.63 -9.87
CA ILE A 113 17.88 -10.58 -10.53
C ILE A 113 19.38 -10.88 -10.46
N THR A 114 19.85 -11.40 -9.32
CA THR A 114 21.27 -11.68 -9.09
C THR A 114 21.71 -13.03 -9.67
N GLU A 115 20.80 -13.79 -10.28
CA GLU A 115 21.01 -15.15 -10.82
C GLU A 115 21.44 -16.18 -9.77
N LYS A 116 21.14 -15.94 -8.48
CA LYS A 116 21.37 -16.94 -7.42
C LYS A 116 20.37 -18.08 -7.55
N GLN A 117 20.79 -19.28 -7.14
CA GLN A 117 19.92 -20.47 -7.20
C GLN A 117 18.56 -20.17 -6.55
N SER A 118 17.49 -20.47 -7.29
CA SER A 118 16.14 -20.07 -6.89
C SER A 118 15.76 -20.78 -5.59
N VAL A 119 15.68 -20.02 -4.49
CA VAL A 119 15.37 -20.55 -3.16
C VAL A 119 13.95 -21.11 -3.10
N ASN A 120 13.78 -22.22 -2.38
CA ASN A 120 12.48 -22.85 -2.19
C ASN A 120 11.55 -21.95 -1.33
N ILE A 121 10.24 -21.99 -1.57
CA ILE A 121 9.24 -21.14 -0.88
C ILE A 121 9.32 -21.31 0.64
N LYS A 122 9.52 -22.54 1.12
CA LYS A 122 9.68 -22.83 2.55
C LYS A 122 10.89 -22.12 3.16
N GLU A 123 11.98 -22.05 2.42
CA GLU A 123 13.22 -21.42 2.87
C GLU A 123 13.13 -19.89 2.82
N LEU A 124 12.49 -19.34 1.79
CA LEU A 124 12.14 -17.92 1.72
C LEU A 124 11.35 -17.50 2.97
N ILE A 125 10.28 -18.24 3.29
CA ILE A 125 9.45 -17.97 4.47
C ILE A 125 10.26 -18.08 5.76
N LYS A 126 11.04 -19.15 5.92
CA LYS A 126 11.87 -19.37 7.11
C LYS A 126 12.89 -18.25 7.31
N ASN A 127 13.55 -17.81 6.24
CA ASN A 127 14.53 -16.72 6.29
C ASN A 127 13.86 -15.38 6.61
N SER A 128 12.69 -15.09 6.04
CA SER A 128 11.92 -13.89 6.39
C SER A 128 11.48 -13.86 7.85
N PHE A 129 11.03 -15.00 8.41
CA PHE A 129 10.70 -15.09 9.84
C PHE A 129 11.90 -14.92 10.77
N ARG A 130 13.12 -15.31 10.35
CA ARG A 130 14.34 -15.03 11.13
C ARG A 130 14.65 -13.54 11.23
N LEU A 131 14.27 -12.77 10.22
CA LEU A 131 14.42 -11.31 10.19
C LEU A 131 13.26 -10.58 10.88
N PHE A 132 12.27 -11.32 11.38
CA PHE A 132 11.02 -10.77 11.94
C PHE A 132 11.24 -9.63 12.95
N PRO A 133 12.14 -9.72 13.96
CA PRO A 133 12.31 -8.62 14.90
C PRO A 133 12.79 -7.32 14.25
N ARG A 134 13.63 -7.43 13.21
CA ARG A 134 14.17 -6.27 12.47
C ARG A 134 13.09 -5.65 11.58
N LEU A 135 12.32 -6.50 10.89
CA LEU A 135 11.21 -6.09 10.05
C LEU A 135 10.10 -5.42 10.89
N LEU A 136 9.78 -6.01 12.04
CA LEU A 136 8.80 -5.51 12.99
C LEU A 136 9.18 -4.13 13.51
N GLY A 137 10.42 -3.96 13.98
CA GLY A 137 10.92 -2.67 14.46
C GLY A 137 10.84 -1.59 13.38
N ASN A 138 11.28 -1.90 12.16
CA ASN A 138 11.22 -0.96 11.03
C ASN A 138 9.76 -0.62 10.64
N ARG A 139 8.87 -1.62 10.63
CA ARG A 139 7.46 -1.41 10.25
C ARG A 139 6.69 -0.64 11.30
N ALA A 140 6.85 -0.99 12.58
CA ALA A 140 6.20 -0.29 13.69
C ALA A 140 6.62 1.19 13.74
N LEU A 141 7.93 1.47 13.60
CA LEU A 141 8.45 2.84 13.58
C LEU A 141 7.95 3.63 12.36
N SER A 142 8.03 3.04 11.15
CA SER A 142 7.52 3.72 9.95
C SER A 142 6.02 3.97 10.00
N TYR A 143 5.22 3.02 10.49
CA TYR A 143 3.78 3.23 10.70
C TYR A 143 3.49 4.27 11.76
N LEU A 144 4.22 4.31 12.87
CA LEU A 144 4.04 5.33 13.90
C LEU A 144 4.30 6.73 13.34
N ILE A 145 5.40 6.92 12.60
CA ILE A 145 5.75 8.22 12.01
C ILE A 145 4.71 8.63 10.95
N VAL A 146 4.40 7.75 10.00
CA VAL A 146 3.46 8.07 8.92
C VAL A 146 2.05 8.29 9.48
N SER A 147 1.58 7.46 10.41
CA SER A 147 0.27 7.64 11.02
C SER A 147 0.17 8.92 11.85
N ALA A 148 1.21 9.32 12.59
CA ALA A 148 1.23 10.59 13.31
C ALA A 148 1.10 11.78 12.35
N ILE A 149 1.85 11.77 11.24
CA ILE A 149 1.79 12.82 10.22
C ILE A 149 0.41 12.84 9.55
N SER A 150 -0.11 11.67 9.17
CA SER A 150 -1.46 11.55 8.59
C SER A 150 -2.54 12.00 9.55
N PHE A 151 -2.40 11.71 10.85
CA PHE A 151 -3.35 12.11 11.88
C PHE A 151 -3.37 13.63 12.06
N VAL A 152 -2.20 14.27 12.13
CA VAL A 152 -2.10 15.75 12.15
C VAL A 152 -2.70 16.34 10.88
N GLY A 153 -2.39 15.78 9.71
CA GLY A 153 -2.95 16.23 8.44
C GLY A 153 -4.47 16.09 8.36
N LEU A 154 -5.04 15.01 8.92
CA LEU A 154 -6.49 14.81 9.03
C LEU A 154 -7.13 15.79 10.01
N ILE A 155 -6.51 16.05 11.17
CA ILE A 155 -7.00 17.06 12.11
C ILE A 155 -7.08 18.42 11.42
N VAL A 156 -6.01 18.83 10.73
CA VAL A 156 -5.99 20.09 9.98
C VAL A 156 -7.11 20.08 8.94
N PHE A 157 -7.24 19.01 8.14
CA PHE A 157 -8.29 18.87 7.14
C PHE A 157 -9.70 19.00 7.75
N TYR A 158 -9.97 18.33 8.86
CA TYR A 158 -11.28 18.38 9.54
C TYR A 158 -11.54 19.72 10.23
N ILE A 159 -10.53 20.41 10.76
CA ILE A 159 -10.68 21.76 11.31
C ILE A 159 -11.09 22.73 10.20
N PHE A 160 -10.42 22.66 9.03
CA PHE A 160 -10.79 23.48 7.88
C PHE A 160 -12.20 23.14 7.39
N LEU A 161 -12.54 21.86 7.28
CA LEU A 161 -13.87 21.40 6.89
C LEU A 161 -14.95 21.89 7.87
N PHE A 162 -14.70 21.79 9.17
CA PHE A 162 -15.64 22.22 10.21
C PHE A 162 -15.82 23.74 10.24
N ALA A 163 -14.73 24.50 10.29
CA ALA A 163 -14.76 25.97 10.25
C ALA A 163 -15.50 26.46 9.01
N PHE A 164 -15.30 25.77 7.88
CA PHE A 164 -16.00 26.07 6.64
C PHE A 164 -17.50 25.76 6.72
N ILE A 165 -17.91 24.55 7.14
CA ILE A 165 -19.34 24.19 7.26
C ILE A 165 -20.06 25.18 8.17
N PHE A 166 -19.45 25.52 9.31
CA PHE A 166 -20.02 26.50 10.23
C PHE A 166 -20.13 27.90 9.63
N GLY A 167 -19.08 28.36 8.93
CA GLY A 167 -19.10 29.66 8.24
C GLY A 167 -20.15 29.70 7.13
N PHE A 168 -20.31 28.62 6.38
CA PHE A 168 -21.33 28.48 5.34
C PHE A 168 -22.75 28.48 5.93
N MET A 169 -23.00 27.68 6.98
CA MET A 169 -24.29 27.67 7.66
C MET A 169 -24.64 29.04 8.23
N ALA A 170 -23.69 29.70 8.92
CA ALA A 170 -23.89 31.04 9.46
C ALA A 170 -24.27 32.06 8.36
N ALA A 171 -23.58 32.01 7.20
CA ALA A 171 -23.90 32.87 6.05
C ALA A 171 -25.33 32.63 5.53
N THR A 172 -25.74 31.37 5.37
CA THR A 172 -27.09 31.02 4.90
C THR A 172 -28.21 31.38 5.89
N ILE A 173 -27.95 31.30 7.20
CA ILE A 173 -28.92 31.67 8.24
C ILE A 173 -29.07 33.20 8.33
N SER A 174 -27.96 33.93 8.15
CA SER A 174 -27.95 35.40 8.23
C SER A 174 -28.68 36.11 7.09
N THR A 175 -28.99 35.43 5.98
CA THR A 175 -29.75 35.98 4.85
C THR A 175 -30.90 35.04 4.45
N PRO A 176 -32.03 35.04 5.19
CA PRO A 176 -33.18 34.20 4.87
C PRO A 176 -33.71 34.49 3.46
N GLY A 177 -33.74 33.47 2.59
CA GLY A 177 -34.26 33.58 1.21
C GLY A 177 -33.22 33.81 0.12
N SER A 178 -31.93 33.95 0.45
CA SER A 178 -30.86 33.90 -0.56
C SER A 178 -30.59 32.46 -0.97
N GLU A 179 -30.76 32.12 -2.25
CA GLU A 179 -30.28 30.86 -2.81
C GLU A 179 -28.78 30.68 -2.48
N PRO A 180 -28.31 29.45 -2.17
CA PRO A 180 -26.89 29.21 -1.95
C PRO A 180 -26.11 29.72 -3.15
N ASN A 181 -25.27 30.74 -2.95
CA ASN A 181 -24.46 31.30 -4.02
C ASN A 181 -23.62 30.16 -4.63
N ALA A 182 -23.99 29.72 -5.83
CA ALA A 182 -23.33 28.60 -6.52
C ALA A 182 -21.81 28.81 -6.65
N PHE A 183 -21.38 30.09 -6.71
CA PHE A 183 -19.98 30.49 -6.68
C PHE A 183 -19.27 30.11 -5.36
N VAL A 184 -19.93 30.29 -4.21
CA VAL A 184 -19.39 29.92 -2.89
C VAL A 184 -19.28 28.41 -2.76
N LEU A 185 -20.30 27.67 -3.21
CA LEU A 185 -20.29 26.20 -3.22
C LEU A 185 -19.21 25.64 -4.18
N PHE A 186 -19.01 26.26 -5.34
CA PHE A 186 -17.96 25.87 -6.26
C PHE A 186 -16.56 26.14 -5.70
N ALA A 187 -16.34 27.34 -5.13
CA ALA A 187 -15.08 27.69 -4.47
C ALA A 187 -14.76 26.73 -3.31
N LEU A 188 -15.77 26.31 -2.55
CA LEU A 188 -15.66 25.29 -1.49
C LEU A 188 -15.15 23.96 -2.04
N ILE A 189 -15.82 23.41 -3.05
CA ILE A 189 -15.45 22.12 -3.63
C ILE A 189 -14.02 22.17 -4.15
N MET A 190 -13.63 23.28 -4.78
CA MET A 190 -12.25 23.50 -5.26
C MET A 190 -11.24 23.54 -4.10
N ILE A 191 -11.49 24.29 -3.03
CA ILE A 191 -10.59 24.37 -1.87
C ILE A 191 -10.44 23.02 -1.18
N LEU A 192 -11.55 22.30 -0.93
CA LEU A 192 -11.51 20.96 -0.32
C LEU A 192 -10.77 19.97 -1.21
N THR A 193 -10.95 20.06 -2.53
CA THR A 193 -10.23 19.22 -3.49
C THR A 193 -8.73 19.51 -3.46
N ILE A 194 -8.32 20.78 -3.46
CA ILE A 194 -6.91 21.19 -3.36
C ILE A 194 -6.29 20.72 -2.05
N LEU A 195 -7.00 20.90 -0.92
CA LEU A 195 -6.52 20.48 0.39
C LEU A 195 -6.40 18.94 0.48
N GLY A 196 -7.37 18.22 -0.09
CA GLY A 196 -7.33 16.76 -0.19
C GLY A 196 -6.16 16.26 -1.05
N ILE A 197 -5.90 16.91 -2.19
CA ILE A 197 -4.73 16.61 -3.04
C ILE A 197 -3.43 16.91 -2.30
N ALA A 198 -3.34 18.03 -1.59
CA ALA A 198 -2.16 18.38 -0.80
C ALA A 198 -1.87 17.33 0.28
N LEU A 199 -2.90 16.89 1.02
CA LEU A 199 -2.79 15.83 2.01
C LEU A 199 -2.34 14.51 1.38
N LEU A 200 -2.90 14.15 0.22
CA LEU A 200 -2.50 12.96 -0.53
C LEU A 200 -1.01 13.02 -0.92
N LEU A 201 -0.54 14.15 -1.45
CA LEU A 201 0.86 14.34 -1.83
C LEU A 201 1.81 14.22 -0.63
N VAL A 202 1.42 14.74 0.54
CA VAL A 202 2.18 14.56 1.79
C VAL A 202 2.26 13.08 2.17
N ILE A 203 1.16 12.34 2.10
CA ILE A 203 1.13 10.90 2.40
C ILE A 203 2.03 10.12 1.43
N VAL A 204 1.94 10.41 0.12
CA VAL A 204 2.79 9.79 -0.91
C VAL A 204 4.27 10.11 -0.65
N TYR A 205 4.59 11.35 -0.31
CA TYR A 205 5.94 11.78 0.01
C TYR A 205 6.55 10.93 1.13
N PHE A 206 5.86 10.83 2.27
CA PHE A 206 6.36 10.05 3.39
C PHE A 206 6.34 8.54 3.13
N SER A 207 5.37 8.04 2.38
CA SER A 207 5.30 6.62 1.99
C SER A 207 6.50 6.21 1.14
N LEU A 208 6.93 7.06 0.20
CA LEU A 208 8.15 6.85 -0.57
C LEU A 208 9.40 6.92 0.31
N ARG A 209 9.47 7.90 1.22
CA ARG A 209 10.62 8.10 2.11
C ARG A 209 10.90 6.91 3.02
N PHE A 210 9.85 6.30 3.57
CA PHE A 210 9.97 5.15 4.47
C PHE A 210 9.69 3.81 3.79
N GLY A 211 9.38 3.81 2.50
CA GLY A 211 8.99 2.63 1.73
C GLY A 211 10.12 1.65 1.46
N PHE A 212 11.39 2.08 1.53
CA PHE A 212 12.56 1.24 1.21
C PHE A 212 13.17 0.50 2.41
N GLY A 213 12.58 0.61 3.61
CA GLY A 213 13.15 0.01 4.81
C GLY A 213 13.26 -1.52 4.74
N VAL A 214 12.29 -2.20 4.13
CA VAL A 214 12.31 -3.67 3.97
C VAL A 214 13.47 -4.08 3.04
N GLN A 215 13.66 -3.36 1.94
CA GLN A 215 14.70 -3.58 0.95
C GLN A 215 16.09 -3.36 1.59
N SER A 216 16.27 -2.31 2.39
CA SER A 216 17.52 -2.07 3.12
C SER A 216 17.83 -3.16 4.15
N ILE A 217 16.83 -3.74 4.82
CA ILE A 217 17.06 -4.86 5.77
C ILE A 217 17.53 -6.12 5.05
N ILE A 218 16.98 -6.39 3.86
CA ILE A 218 17.23 -7.66 3.15
C ILE A 218 18.49 -7.57 2.31
N ILE A 219 18.60 -6.53 1.49
CA ILE A 219 19.68 -6.37 0.52
C ILE A 219 20.95 -5.88 1.22
N GLU A 220 20.83 -4.94 2.17
CA GLU A 220 21.99 -4.37 2.87
C GLU A 220 22.20 -4.92 4.30
N LYS A 221 21.38 -5.89 4.73
CA LYS A 221 21.47 -6.53 6.06
C LYS A 221 21.43 -5.54 7.25
N LYS A 222 20.82 -4.37 7.07
CA LYS A 222 20.73 -3.31 8.09
C LYS A 222 19.80 -3.70 9.27
N LYS A 223 19.99 -3.04 10.41
CA LYS A 223 19.07 -3.12 11.57
C LYS A 223 17.83 -2.25 11.32
N ALA A 224 16.82 -2.38 12.19
CA ALA A 224 15.53 -1.70 12.04
C ALA A 224 15.63 -0.16 11.89
N ILE A 225 16.36 0.50 12.79
CA ILE A 225 16.49 1.98 12.78
C ILE A 225 17.41 2.42 11.65
N ASP A 226 18.55 1.73 11.48
CA ASP A 226 19.51 2.03 10.42
C ASP A 226 18.88 1.91 9.02
N ALA A 227 17.93 0.99 8.84
CA ALA A 227 17.18 0.83 7.61
C ALA A 227 16.27 2.03 7.29
N LEU A 228 15.67 2.68 8.29
CA LEU A 228 14.86 3.88 8.09
C LEU A 228 15.73 5.07 7.68
N THR A 229 16.84 5.28 8.40
CA THR A 229 17.80 6.33 8.06
C THR A 229 18.34 6.12 6.65
N ARG A 230 18.67 4.88 6.30
CA ARG A 230 19.13 4.53 4.96
C ARG A 230 18.07 4.78 3.88
N SER A 231 16.82 4.38 4.12
CA SER A 231 15.70 4.65 3.22
C SER A 231 15.54 6.15 2.94
N TRP A 232 15.77 6.98 3.97
CA TRP A 232 15.77 8.44 3.85
C TRP A 232 16.93 8.97 2.99
N GLU A 233 18.14 8.45 3.17
CA GLU A 233 19.32 8.86 2.39
C GLU A 233 19.18 8.52 0.90
N VAL A 234 18.74 7.30 0.60
CA VAL A 234 18.54 6.78 -0.77
C VAL A 234 17.54 7.66 -1.53
N THR A 235 16.47 8.09 -0.85
CA THR A 235 15.44 8.94 -1.44
C THR A 235 15.82 10.42 -1.52
N LYS A 236 16.77 10.91 -0.70
CA LYS A 236 17.12 12.35 -0.60
C LYS A 236 17.72 12.89 -1.89
N LYS A 237 18.57 12.10 -2.57
CA LYS A 237 19.33 12.55 -3.73
C LYS A 237 18.53 12.63 -5.03
N SER A 238 17.39 11.93 -5.14
CA SER A 238 16.64 11.86 -6.42
C SER A 238 15.13 11.65 -6.26
N PHE A 239 14.51 12.25 -5.25
CA PHE A 239 13.09 12.04 -4.90
C PHE A 239 12.14 12.15 -6.11
N LEU A 240 12.22 13.23 -6.90
CA LEU A 240 11.35 13.43 -8.07
C LEU A 240 11.51 12.34 -9.13
N LYS A 241 12.74 11.86 -9.36
CA LYS A 241 13.02 10.79 -10.34
C LYS A 241 12.49 9.42 -9.87
N LEU A 242 12.39 9.21 -8.55
CA LEU A 242 11.82 8.00 -7.94
C LEU A 242 10.29 8.07 -7.86
N MET A 243 9.75 9.29 -7.69
CA MET A 243 8.32 9.52 -7.51
C MET A 243 7.52 9.17 -8.76
N ILE A 244 8.04 9.46 -9.97
CA ILE A 244 7.34 9.18 -11.23
C ILE A 244 7.08 7.67 -11.44
N PRO A 245 8.10 6.77 -11.45
CA PRO A 245 7.86 5.34 -11.63
C PRO A 245 6.99 4.76 -10.50
N TYR A 246 7.16 5.27 -9.28
CA TYR A 246 6.32 4.86 -8.16
C TYR A 246 4.85 5.23 -8.34
N LEU A 247 4.56 6.48 -8.73
CA LEU A 247 3.20 6.94 -8.97
C LEU A 247 2.56 6.23 -10.15
N MET A 248 3.30 6.01 -11.25
CA MET A 248 2.80 5.26 -12.41
C MET A 248 2.49 3.81 -12.04
N GLY A 249 3.37 3.14 -11.31
CA GLY A 249 3.12 1.77 -10.85
C GLY A 249 2.01 1.70 -9.80
N MET A 250 1.91 2.67 -8.90
CA MET A 250 0.77 2.78 -7.99
C MET A 250 -0.53 3.01 -8.73
N ALA A 251 -0.55 3.88 -9.74
CA ALA A 251 -1.73 4.09 -10.57
C ALA A 251 -2.18 2.77 -11.22
N LEU A 252 -1.28 2.05 -11.87
CA LEU A 252 -1.60 0.73 -12.46
C LEU A 252 -2.14 -0.26 -11.42
N PHE A 253 -1.55 -0.27 -10.22
CA PHE A 253 -1.95 -1.16 -9.14
C PHE A 253 -3.29 -0.78 -8.51
N PHE A 254 -3.59 0.50 -8.30
CA PHE A 254 -4.78 0.96 -7.59
C PHE A 254 -5.99 1.18 -8.50
N PHE A 255 -5.81 1.66 -9.73
CA PHE A 255 -6.94 1.95 -10.61
C PHE A 255 -7.74 0.69 -10.93
N PHE A 256 -7.08 -0.42 -11.23
CA PHE A 256 -7.77 -1.65 -11.62
C PHE A 256 -8.68 -2.22 -10.51
N PRO A 257 -8.21 -2.43 -9.27
CA PRO A 257 -9.08 -2.85 -8.17
C PRO A 257 -10.17 -1.84 -7.82
N VAL A 258 -9.87 -0.53 -7.87
CA VAL A 258 -10.86 0.51 -7.54
C VAL A 258 -12.01 0.52 -8.55
N ILE A 259 -11.72 0.41 -9.85
CA ILE A 259 -12.75 0.36 -10.89
C ILE A 259 -13.64 -0.88 -10.69
N LEU A 260 -13.04 -2.04 -10.43
CA LEU A 260 -13.77 -3.28 -10.16
C LEU A 260 -14.64 -3.16 -8.90
N ALA A 261 -14.07 -2.67 -7.80
CA ALA A 261 -14.78 -2.50 -6.53
C ALA A 261 -15.96 -1.53 -6.68
N THR A 262 -15.75 -0.40 -7.38
CA THR A 262 -16.80 0.59 -7.62
C THR A 262 -17.94 -0.01 -8.46
N GLY A 263 -17.61 -0.80 -9.49
CA GLY A 263 -18.61 -1.51 -10.30
C GLY A 263 -19.43 -2.50 -9.47
N VAL A 264 -18.79 -3.23 -8.56
CA VAL A 264 -19.46 -4.16 -7.64
C VAL A 264 -20.31 -3.41 -6.60
N GLN A 265 -19.91 -2.21 -6.19
CA GLN A 265 -20.63 -1.42 -5.18
C GLN A 265 -22.07 -1.10 -5.58
N ALA A 266 -22.35 -0.92 -6.88
CA ALA A 266 -23.71 -0.72 -7.38
C ALA A 266 -24.65 -1.90 -7.04
N LEU A 267 -24.13 -3.12 -6.91
CA LEU A 267 -24.92 -4.31 -6.57
C LEU A 267 -25.39 -4.30 -5.12
N SER A 268 -24.77 -3.52 -4.24
CA SER A 268 -25.19 -3.42 -2.82
C SER A 268 -26.63 -2.92 -2.66
N PHE A 269 -27.15 -2.17 -3.64
CA PHE A 269 -28.52 -1.68 -3.65
C PHE A 269 -29.55 -2.69 -4.15
N PHE A 270 -29.13 -3.70 -4.94
CA PHE A 270 -30.03 -4.65 -5.59
C PHE A 270 -29.98 -6.06 -4.98
N ASN A 271 -28.79 -6.52 -4.63
CA ASN A 271 -28.58 -7.87 -4.09
C ASN A 271 -27.34 -7.93 -3.20
N MET A 272 -27.57 -7.94 -1.90
CA MET A 272 -26.50 -7.94 -0.90
C MET A 272 -25.65 -9.22 -0.91
N SER A 273 -26.27 -10.38 -1.14
CA SER A 273 -25.54 -11.65 -1.21
C SER A 273 -24.57 -11.68 -2.39
N LEU A 274 -25.05 -11.26 -3.57
CA LEU A 274 -24.22 -11.15 -4.77
C LEU A 274 -23.10 -10.11 -4.60
N PHE A 275 -23.41 -8.95 -4.02
CA PHE A 275 -22.42 -7.94 -3.67
C PHE A 275 -21.32 -8.52 -2.77
N THR A 276 -21.69 -9.23 -1.70
CA THR A 276 -20.72 -9.80 -0.74
C THR A 276 -19.78 -10.78 -1.43
N VAL A 277 -20.31 -11.69 -2.25
CA VAL A 277 -19.50 -12.67 -2.99
C VAL A 277 -18.55 -11.98 -3.98
N LEU A 278 -19.06 -11.08 -4.83
CA LEU A 278 -18.25 -10.41 -5.84
C LEU A 278 -17.21 -9.46 -5.22
N ASN A 279 -17.56 -8.76 -4.14
CA ASN A 279 -16.62 -7.92 -3.41
C ASN A 279 -15.49 -8.77 -2.80
N THR A 280 -15.82 -9.95 -2.27
CA THR A 280 -14.80 -10.90 -1.80
C THR A 280 -13.88 -11.30 -2.96
N VAL A 281 -14.42 -11.64 -4.14
CA VAL A 281 -13.60 -11.97 -5.33
C VAL A 281 -12.68 -10.82 -5.73
N VAL A 282 -13.17 -9.57 -5.77
CA VAL A 282 -12.35 -8.38 -6.07
C VAL A 282 -11.20 -8.23 -5.07
N GLN A 283 -11.46 -8.45 -3.78
CA GLN A 283 -10.44 -8.35 -2.73
C GLN A 283 -9.41 -9.48 -2.79
N LEU A 284 -9.84 -10.69 -3.21
CA LEU A 284 -8.91 -11.80 -3.48
C LEU A 284 -8.01 -11.48 -4.67
N LEU A 285 -8.55 -10.91 -5.76
CA LEU A 285 -7.76 -10.46 -6.90
C LEU A 285 -6.74 -9.39 -6.49
N ASN A 286 -7.16 -8.42 -5.68
CA ASN A 286 -6.27 -7.38 -5.14
C ASN A 286 -5.14 -7.97 -4.28
N SER A 287 -5.43 -9.03 -3.52
CA SER A 287 -4.45 -9.75 -2.69
C SER A 287 -3.36 -10.43 -3.53
N VAL A 288 -3.72 -10.95 -4.70
CA VAL A 288 -2.76 -11.57 -5.64
C VAL A 288 -1.91 -10.51 -6.34
N LEU A 289 -2.45 -9.33 -6.61
CA LEU A 289 -1.70 -8.23 -7.21
C LEU A 289 -0.70 -7.58 -6.25
N ASN A 290 -0.91 -7.67 -4.94
CA ASN A 290 -0.10 -6.97 -3.93
C ASN A 290 1.44 -7.14 -4.07
N PRO A 291 1.99 -8.33 -4.41
CA PRO A 291 3.43 -8.48 -4.62
C PRO A 291 4.01 -7.59 -5.72
N TYR A 292 3.20 -7.13 -6.68
CA TYR A 292 3.64 -6.23 -7.75
C TYR A 292 4.26 -4.94 -7.20
N ILE A 293 3.64 -4.30 -6.18
CA ILE A 293 4.18 -3.05 -5.62
C ILE A 293 5.53 -3.29 -4.95
N VAL A 294 5.72 -4.47 -4.34
CA VAL A 294 6.96 -4.86 -3.68
C VAL A 294 8.07 -5.05 -4.71
N ILE A 295 7.77 -5.69 -5.84
CA ILE A 295 8.70 -5.86 -6.97
C ILE A 295 9.12 -4.50 -7.52
N LEU A 296 8.14 -3.62 -7.79
CA LEU A 296 8.40 -2.28 -8.28
C LEU A 296 9.33 -1.51 -7.34
N MET A 297 9.03 -1.52 -6.03
CA MET A 297 9.88 -0.86 -5.04
C MET A 297 11.28 -1.47 -4.97
N THR A 298 11.39 -2.78 -5.13
CA THR A 298 12.69 -3.48 -5.16
C THR A 298 13.52 -3.05 -6.37
N LEU A 299 12.90 -2.94 -7.55
CA LEU A 299 13.58 -2.45 -8.75
C LEU A 299 13.98 -0.98 -8.64
N ILE A 300 13.11 -0.13 -8.11
CA ILE A 300 13.43 1.28 -7.87
C ILE A 300 14.64 1.39 -6.93
N PHE A 301 14.67 0.56 -5.87
CA PHE A 301 15.78 0.50 -4.93
C PHE A 301 17.09 0.06 -5.61
N ILE A 302 17.07 -1.04 -6.36
CA ILE A 302 18.24 -1.55 -7.08
C ILE A 302 18.73 -0.52 -8.12
N ASN A 303 17.83 0.07 -8.91
CA ASN A 303 18.19 1.09 -9.89
C ASN A 303 18.86 2.30 -9.22
N GLN A 304 18.35 2.73 -8.06
CA GLN A 304 18.95 3.82 -7.31
C GLN A 304 20.33 3.46 -6.75
N LYS A 305 20.55 2.18 -6.39
CA LYS A 305 21.86 1.67 -5.97
C LYS A 305 22.85 1.61 -7.13
N ILE A 306 22.42 1.18 -8.33
CA ILE A 306 23.25 1.20 -9.54
C ILE A 306 23.73 2.63 -9.84
N ARG A 307 22.81 3.61 -9.82
CA ARG A 307 23.11 5.01 -10.17
C ARG A 307 24.04 5.72 -9.19
N ASN A 308 23.90 5.45 -7.89
CA ASN A 308 24.63 6.21 -6.87
C ASN A 308 25.82 5.46 -6.26
N GLU A 309 25.85 4.14 -6.37
CA GLU A 309 26.79 3.29 -5.61
C GLU A 309 27.50 2.25 -6.49
N GLY A 310 27.21 2.19 -7.80
CA GLY A 310 27.88 1.28 -8.72
C GLY A 310 27.57 -0.19 -8.44
N PHE A 311 26.34 -0.51 -8.00
CA PHE A 311 25.91 -1.87 -7.69
C PHE A 311 26.13 -2.88 -8.83
N ASP A 312 26.15 -2.43 -10.08
CA ASP A 312 26.42 -3.31 -11.21
C ASP A 312 27.86 -3.86 -11.21
N LEU A 313 28.82 -3.12 -10.64
CA LEU A 313 30.20 -3.54 -10.45
C LEU A 313 30.31 -4.59 -9.34
N GLU A 314 29.61 -4.39 -8.21
CA GLU A 314 29.57 -5.37 -7.11
C GLU A 314 29.11 -6.75 -7.61
N VAL A 315 27.97 -6.78 -8.33
CA VAL A 315 27.43 -8.05 -8.84
C VAL A 315 28.33 -8.70 -9.89
N LYS A 316 29.02 -7.91 -10.73
CA LYS A 316 29.98 -8.46 -11.71
C LYS A 316 31.20 -9.07 -11.01
N ILE A 317 31.72 -8.42 -9.96
CA ILE A 317 32.85 -8.94 -9.18
C ILE A 317 32.47 -10.24 -8.48
N ASP A 318 31.32 -10.27 -7.79
CA ASP A 318 30.83 -11.48 -7.12
C ASP A 318 30.70 -12.66 -8.10
N ARG A 319 30.20 -12.41 -9.32
CA ARG A 319 30.10 -13.43 -10.38
C ARG A 319 31.47 -13.96 -10.83
N LEU A 320 32.48 -13.10 -10.92
CA LEU A 320 33.83 -13.53 -11.29
C LEU A 320 34.44 -14.42 -10.20
N LEU A 321 34.23 -14.05 -8.93
CA LEU A 321 34.71 -14.83 -7.79
C LEU A 321 34.04 -16.20 -7.69
N GLU A 322 32.71 -16.29 -7.87
CA GLU A 322 32.00 -17.58 -7.90
C GLU A 322 32.46 -18.47 -9.05
N ASN A 323 32.72 -17.90 -10.24
CA ASN A 323 33.23 -18.66 -11.38
C ASN A 323 34.66 -19.16 -11.16
N GLU A 324 35.53 -18.37 -10.52
CA GLU A 324 36.89 -18.79 -10.17
C GLU A 324 36.88 -19.95 -9.16
N GLU A 325 36.05 -19.88 -8.12
CA GLU A 325 35.89 -20.97 -7.14
C GLU A 325 35.39 -22.28 -7.80
N GLN A 326 34.49 -22.17 -8.79
CA GLN A 326 34.00 -23.33 -9.55
C GLN A 326 35.05 -23.91 -10.51
N THR A 327 36.00 -23.11 -11.01
CA THR A 327 37.10 -23.63 -11.85
C THR A 327 38.25 -24.25 -11.05
N LEU A 328 38.33 -24.00 -9.74
CA LEU A 328 39.36 -24.53 -8.84
C LEU A 328 38.95 -25.85 -8.15
N CYS A 329 37.68 -26.27 -8.27
CA CYS A 329 37.17 -27.57 -7.80
C CYS A 329 37.03 -28.56 -8.96
#